data_AF-A0A1V9X7N9-F1
#
_entry.id   AF-A0A1V9X7N9-F1
#
_cell.length_a   1.000
_cell.length_b   1.000
_cell.length_c   1.000
_cell.angle_alpha   90.00
_cell.angle_beta   90.00
_cell.angle_gamma   90.00
#
_symmetry.space_group_name_H-M   'P 1'
#
loop_
_entity.id
_entity.type
_entity.pdbx_description
1 polymer ?
#
loop_
_entity_poly.entity_id
_entity_poly.type
_entity_poly.pdbx_seq_one_letter_code
_entity_poly.pdbx_strand_id
1 'polypeptide(L)'
;MQRSTDNAHDVFTGLLTDRSLDEPFYIVDLGDICRKVKLWRLKMPRVTPFYAIKCNPLPQMLKTIAHFGLGFDCASKNEIDTVLNETGVDPSRIIYANPCKTRAFIKHARSRRVKRMTFDNEYELEKIAEVYPEAELVLRIKVDDSSSPMRFSAKFGADLDIVPDLLDRSSELGLNVVGVSFHVGSGCCNPNSFSEAIRNARWVFDQAELCGYKMTVIDLGGGFPGDSGCEPLFDHCARAINSELDESFPEGCGVEVIAEPGRFMAASAFTLYTTVIAKRRKHDNRFMYYLNDGVYGSFNCKLFDHNHPEPVAVGKSITGASYQSVLWGPTCDSLDKVHDNVQLPELEVGNWLAFHDMGAYTCSASSTFNGFSKPTFHFVVNTTAEIILSSSAIGRKLLDELKGGRDILQELKLKVGHDLTQHDRANPPVAMLPKAQPKRSPSENRESDV
;
A
#
# COMPACT_ATOMS: atom_id res chain seq x y z
N MET A 1 10.62 -15.74 -37.52
CA MET A 1 10.30 -14.29 -37.42
C MET A 1 10.82 -13.81 -36.07
N GLN A 2 12.11 -13.43 -36.02
CA GLN A 2 12.78 -12.93 -34.81
C GLN A 2 12.16 -11.58 -34.44
N ARG A 3 11.46 -11.49 -33.30
CA ARG A 3 11.07 -10.20 -32.72
C ARG A 3 12.31 -9.61 -32.03
N SER A 4 12.62 -8.37 -32.39
CA SER A 4 13.82 -7.64 -31.94
C SER A 4 13.78 -7.38 -30.44
N THR A 5 14.71 -7.99 -29.71
CA THR A 5 15.02 -7.68 -28.30
C THR A 5 15.75 -6.34 -28.14
N ASP A 6 16.17 -5.70 -29.24
CA ASP A 6 16.97 -4.47 -29.22
C ASP A 6 16.14 -3.22 -28.87
N ASN A 7 14.83 -3.21 -29.07
CA ASN A 7 14.03 -1.98 -28.99
C ASN A 7 13.78 -1.45 -27.55
N ALA A 8 13.72 -2.28 -26.51
CA ALA A 8 13.28 -1.80 -25.19
C ALA A 8 14.41 -1.33 -24.27
N HIS A 9 15.59 -1.95 -24.38
CA HIS A 9 16.80 -1.43 -23.73
C HIS A 9 17.11 -0.02 -24.26
N ASP A 10 16.85 0.22 -25.53
CA ASP A 10 17.04 1.50 -26.20
C ASP A 10 16.04 2.56 -25.74
N VAL A 11 14.77 2.22 -25.43
CA VAL A 11 13.78 3.21 -24.95
C VAL A 11 14.06 3.63 -23.51
N PHE A 12 14.38 2.72 -22.59
CA PHE A 12 14.74 3.13 -21.22
C PHE A 12 16.06 3.90 -21.17
N THR A 13 17.06 3.47 -21.95
CA THR A 13 18.29 4.25 -22.11
C THR A 13 17.96 5.60 -22.74
N GLY A 14 17.03 5.66 -23.70
CA GLY A 14 16.50 6.89 -24.27
C GLY A 14 15.89 7.82 -23.23
N LEU A 15 15.01 7.32 -22.35
CA LEU A 15 14.41 8.09 -21.26
C LEU A 15 15.47 8.71 -20.34
N LEU A 16 16.53 7.97 -20.03
CA LEU A 16 17.60 8.45 -19.15
C LEU A 16 18.62 9.36 -19.86
N THR A 17 18.73 9.30 -21.18
CA THR A 17 19.76 10.04 -21.96
C THR A 17 19.20 11.22 -22.74
N ASP A 18 17.89 11.27 -22.95
CA ASP A 18 17.20 12.39 -23.57
C ASP A 18 17.14 13.57 -22.60
N ARG A 19 18.03 14.54 -22.82
CA ARG A 19 18.12 15.76 -22.01
C ARG A 19 16.92 16.69 -22.17
N SER A 20 16.01 16.42 -23.10
CA SER A 20 14.72 17.12 -23.18
C SER A 20 13.69 16.58 -22.19
N LEU A 21 13.92 15.37 -21.65
CA LEU A 21 13.10 14.74 -20.61
C LEU A 21 13.73 15.01 -19.24
N ASP A 22 13.59 16.25 -18.76
CA ASP A 22 14.02 16.65 -17.40
C ASP A 22 12.88 16.50 -16.37
N GLU A 23 11.84 15.74 -16.71
CA GLU A 23 10.67 15.46 -15.85
C GLU A 23 10.84 14.12 -15.12
N PRO A 24 10.41 14.01 -13.85
CA PRO A 24 10.43 12.74 -13.14
C PRO A 24 9.45 11.75 -13.78
N PHE A 25 9.77 10.46 -13.69
CA PHE A 25 8.90 9.41 -14.22
C PHE A 25 8.95 8.13 -13.40
N TYR A 26 7.87 7.36 -13.49
CA TYR A 26 7.77 6.02 -12.95
C TYR A 26 8.01 4.96 -14.02
N ILE A 27 8.73 3.91 -13.65
CA ILE A 27 8.66 2.61 -14.33
C ILE A 27 7.72 1.71 -13.52
N VAL A 28 6.74 1.10 -14.20
CA VAL A 28 5.71 0.24 -13.59
C VAL A 28 5.79 -1.17 -14.15
N ASP A 29 6.19 -2.17 -13.35
CA ASP A 29 6.24 -3.59 -13.74
C ASP A 29 4.89 -4.28 -13.47
N LEU A 30 4.05 -4.43 -14.50
CA LEU A 30 2.78 -5.16 -14.37
C LEU A 30 3.00 -6.66 -14.08
N GLY A 31 4.16 -7.20 -14.43
CA GLY A 31 4.55 -8.56 -14.07
C GLY A 31 4.72 -8.75 -12.58
N ASP A 32 5.10 -7.70 -11.84
CA ASP A 32 5.21 -7.76 -10.39
C ASP A 32 3.84 -7.93 -9.72
N ILE A 33 2.85 -7.17 -10.17
CA ILE A 33 1.47 -7.30 -9.70
C ILE A 33 0.96 -8.73 -9.95
N CYS A 34 1.24 -9.31 -11.13
CA CYS A 34 0.89 -10.69 -11.43
C CYS A 34 1.54 -11.69 -10.46
N ARG A 35 2.81 -11.46 -10.08
CA ARG A 35 3.52 -12.28 -9.08
C ARG A 35 2.90 -12.14 -7.69
N LYS A 36 2.57 -10.92 -7.24
CA LYS A 36 1.92 -10.68 -5.94
C LYS A 36 0.56 -11.37 -5.86
N VAL A 37 -0.26 -11.33 -6.92
CA VAL A 37 -1.53 -12.07 -6.96
C VAL A 37 -1.32 -13.59 -6.86
N LYS A 38 -0.34 -14.14 -7.59
CA LYS A 38 0.00 -15.56 -7.51
C LYS A 38 0.48 -15.95 -6.11
N LEU A 39 1.34 -15.12 -5.51
CA LEU A 39 1.85 -15.32 -4.16
C LEU A 39 0.71 -15.31 -3.13
N TRP A 40 -0.22 -14.35 -3.24
CA TRP A 40 -1.40 -14.30 -2.37
C TRP A 40 -2.21 -15.58 -2.45
N ARG A 41 -2.59 -16.02 -3.65
CA ARG A 41 -3.37 -17.25 -3.85
C ARG A 41 -2.68 -18.50 -3.31
N LEU A 42 -1.35 -18.56 -3.40
CA LEU A 42 -0.58 -19.66 -2.86
C LEU A 42 -0.54 -19.65 -1.32
N LYS A 43 -0.45 -18.47 -0.71
CA LYS A 43 -0.21 -18.32 0.73
C LYS A 43 -1.48 -18.14 1.56
N MET A 44 -2.54 -17.57 0.99
CA MET A 44 -3.84 -17.36 1.63
C MET A 44 -4.96 -17.79 0.67
N PRO A 45 -5.07 -19.09 0.36
CA PRO A 45 -5.99 -19.60 -0.67
C PRO A 45 -7.46 -19.39 -0.34
N ARG A 46 -7.81 -19.27 0.95
CA ARG A 46 -9.17 -19.06 1.43
C ARG A 46 -9.60 -17.58 1.45
N VAL A 47 -8.65 -16.66 1.28
CA VAL A 47 -8.87 -15.21 1.47
C VAL A 47 -8.96 -14.52 0.12
N THR A 48 -10.10 -13.89 -0.15
CA THR A 48 -10.33 -13.13 -1.40
C THR A 48 -9.85 -11.69 -1.26
N PRO A 49 -8.86 -11.24 -2.06
CA PRO A 49 -8.41 -9.84 -2.04
C PRO A 49 -9.46 -8.87 -2.59
N PHE A 50 -9.65 -7.77 -1.88
CA PHE A 50 -10.27 -6.53 -2.33
C PHE A 50 -9.22 -5.43 -2.35
N TYR A 51 -8.72 -5.06 -3.53
CA TYR A 51 -7.62 -4.09 -3.62
C TYR A 51 -8.03 -2.72 -3.08
N ALA A 52 -7.29 -2.22 -2.08
CA ALA A 52 -7.52 -0.91 -1.48
C ALA A 52 -7.04 0.21 -2.41
N ILE A 53 -7.95 0.79 -3.21
CA ILE A 53 -7.55 1.62 -4.36
C ILE A 53 -6.91 2.95 -3.96
N LYS A 54 -7.21 3.43 -2.75
CA LYS A 54 -6.54 4.59 -2.10
C LYS A 54 -5.02 4.46 -2.06
N CYS A 55 -4.50 3.22 -2.08
CA CYS A 55 -3.07 2.94 -2.17
C CYS A 55 -2.46 3.48 -3.47
N ASN A 56 -3.06 3.11 -4.61
CA ASN A 56 -2.67 3.55 -5.93
C ASN A 56 -3.86 3.40 -6.93
N PRO A 57 -4.53 4.49 -7.31
CA PRO A 57 -5.75 4.44 -8.10
C PRO A 57 -5.52 4.38 -9.62
N LEU A 58 -4.29 4.08 -10.09
CA LEU A 58 -3.98 4.09 -11.51
C LEU A 58 -4.87 3.13 -12.31
N PRO A 59 -5.49 3.56 -13.42
CA PRO A 59 -6.37 2.71 -14.23
C PRO A 59 -5.75 1.36 -14.64
N GLN A 60 -4.47 1.35 -15.00
CA GLN A 60 -3.72 0.16 -15.39
C GLN A 60 -3.57 -0.83 -14.23
N MET A 61 -3.38 -0.33 -13.01
CA MET A 61 -3.40 -1.13 -11.78
C MET A 61 -4.79 -1.75 -11.60
N LEU A 62 -5.85 -0.94 -11.67
CA LEU A 62 -7.23 -1.42 -11.50
C LEU A 62 -7.62 -2.48 -12.54
N LYS A 63 -7.27 -2.28 -13.81
CA LYS A 63 -7.52 -3.25 -14.90
C LYS A 63 -6.74 -4.55 -14.69
N THR A 64 -5.50 -4.48 -14.19
CA THR A 64 -4.68 -5.65 -13.83
C THR A 64 -5.28 -6.42 -12.66
N ILE A 65 -5.77 -5.74 -11.61
CA ILE A 65 -6.46 -6.38 -10.49
C ILE A 65 -7.78 -7.01 -10.95
N ALA A 66 -8.55 -6.30 -11.77
CA ALA A 66 -9.84 -6.77 -12.29
C ALA A 66 -9.68 -8.02 -13.19
N HIS A 67 -8.60 -8.08 -13.97
CA HIS A 67 -8.21 -9.25 -14.78
C HIS A 67 -8.17 -10.55 -13.96
N PHE A 68 -7.65 -10.48 -12.74
CA PHE A 68 -7.55 -11.64 -11.86
C PHE A 68 -8.86 -11.97 -11.13
N GLY A 69 -9.95 -11.22 -11.33
CA GLY A 69 -11.21 -11.48 -10.65
C GLY A 69 -11.28 -10.97 -9.20
N LEU A 70 -10.32 -10.14 -8.76
CA LEU A 70 -10.24 -9.63 -7.39
C LEU A 70 -11.26 -8.50 -7.12
N GLY A 71 -11.62 -8.28 -5.86
CA GLY A 71 -12.49 -7.17 -5.47
C GLY A 71 -11.76 -5.83 -5.37
N PHE A 72 -12.49 -4.80 -4.95
CA PHE A 72 -11.97 -3.45 -4.70
C PHE A 72 -12.53 -2.88 -3.38
N ASP A 73 -11.66 -2.41 -2.52
CA ASP A 73 -12.00 -1.56 -1.38
C ASP A 73 -11.97 -0.10 -1.84
N CYS A 74 -13.13 0.56 -1.73
CA CYS A 74 -13.32 1.97 -2.03
C CYS A 74 -13.68 2.75 -0.76
N ALA A 75 -13.14 3.95 -0.63
CA ALA A 75 -13.35 4.86 0.50
C ALA A 75 -14.16 6.13 0.15
N SER A 76 -14.52 6.33 -1.12
CA SER A 76 -15.30 7.50 -1.55
C SER A 76 -16.17 7.24 -2.80
N LYS A 77 -17.07 8.18 -3.11
CA LYS A 77 -17.89 8.12 -4.33
C LYS A 77 -17.04 8.07 -5.61
N ASN A 78 -15.94 8.83 -5.62
CA ASN A 78 -15.09 8.95 -6.80
C ASN A 78 -14.32 7.66 -7.03
N GLU A 79 -13.88 7.02 -5.94
CA GLU A 79 -13.22 5.72 -6.01
C GLU A 79 -14.15 4.63 -6.58
N ILE A 80 -15.41 4.60 -6.13
CA ILE A 80 -16.43 3.70 -6.70
C ILE A 80 -16.61 3.96 -8.20
N ASP A 81 -16.77 5.22 -8.60
CA ASP A 81 -16.96 5.58 -10.01
C ASP A 81 -15.72 5.21 -10.84
N THR A 82 -14.51 5.48 -10.35
CA THR A 82 -13.26 5.11 -11.02
C THR A 82 -13.17 3.60 -11.25
N VAL A 83 -13.43 2.78 -10.23
CA VAL A 83 -13.40 1.31 -10.38
C VAL A 83 -14.43 0.86 -11.43
N LEU A 84 -15.68 1.30 -11.31
CA LEU A 84 -16.73 0.89 -12.23
C LEU A 84 -16.45 1.32 -13.68
N ASN A 85 -15.96 2.54 -13.89
CA ASN A 85 -15.70 3.08 -15.23
C ASN A 85 -14.46 2.44 -15.88
N GLU A 86 -13.39 2.25 -15.12
CA GLU A 86 -12.13 1.70 -15.68
C GLU A 86 -12.20 0.20 -15.91
N THR A 87 -12.94 -0.52 -15.06
CA THR A 87 -12.89 -1.99 -15.04
C THR A 87 -14.19 -2.67 -15.46
N GLY A 88 -15.34 -1.99 -15.34
CA GLY A 88 -16.65 -2.59 -15.63
C GLY A 88 -17.00 -3.79 -14.74
N VAL A 89 -16.36 -3.95 -13.58
CA VAL A 89 -16.69 -5.04 -12.64
C VAL A 89 -18.10 -4.90 -12.09
N ASP A 90 -18.68 -6.04 -11.72
CA ASP A 90 -19.96 -6.06 -11.02
C ASP A 90 -19.82 -5.33 -9.66
N PRO A 91 -20.78 -4.48 -9.25
CA PRO A 91 -20.76 -3.78 -7.96
C PRO A 91 -20.62 -4.69 -6.74
N SER A 92 -20.98 -5.98 -6.83
CA SER A 92 -20.74 -6.97 -5.76
C SER A 92 -19.25 -7.23 -5.47
N ARG A 93 -18.36 -6.86 -6.39
CA ARG A 93 -16.89 -6.89 -6.18
C ARG A 93 -16.35 -5.62 -5.54
N ILE A 94 -17.21 -4.75 -5.02
CA ILE A 94 -16.82 -3.52 -4.32
C ILE A 94 -17.32 -3.59 -2.87
N ILE A 95 -16.41 -3.33 -1.92
CA ILE A 95 -16.76 -2.98 -0.54
C ILE A 95 -16.49 -1.49 -0.33
N TYR A 96 -17.47 -0.77 0.23
CA TYR A 96 -17.30 0.63 0.63
C TYR A 96 -16.80 0.68 2.08
N ALA A 97 -15.49 0.47 2.28
CA ALA A 97 -14.90 0.26 3.60
C ALA A 97 -14.44 1.53 4.32
N ASN A 98 -15.14 2.64 4.10
CA ASN A 98 -15.01 3.82 4.96
C ASN A 98 -16.06 3.76 6.08
N PRO A 99 -15.67 3.67 7.37
CA PRO A 99 -16.64 3.56 8.47
C PRO A 99 -17.48 4.83 8.66
N CYS A 100 -16.99 6.00 8.24
CA CYS A 100 -17.63 7.29 8.49
C CYS A 100 -17.95 8.02 7.19
N LYS A 101 -19.16 7.83 6.64
CA LYS A 101 -19.54 8.27 5.30
C LYS A 101 -20.46 9.49 5.32
N THR A 102 -20.36 10.27 4.26
CA THR A 102 -21.30 11.36 3.96
C THR A 102 -22.61 10.78 3.42
N ARG A 103 -23.77 11.27 3.89
CA ARG A 103 -25.10 10.82 3.41
C ARG A 103 -25.22 10.80 1.89
N ALA A 104 -24.76 11.87 1.21
CA ALA A 104 -24.77 11.95 -0.25
C ALA A 104 -23.93 10.85 -0.92
N PHE A 105 -22.85 10.39 -0.28
CA PHE A 105 -21.99 9.34 -0.81
C PHE A 105 -22.59 7.95 -0.55
N ILE A 106 -23.33 7.76 0.54
CA ILE A 106 -24.14 6.55 0.77
C ILE A 106 -25.26 6.46 -0.29
N LYS A 107 -25.96 7.58 -0.58
CA LYS A 107 -26.94 7.66 -1.70
C LYS A 107 -26.31 7.28 -3.04
N HIS A 108 -25.09 7.74 -3.28
CA HIS A 108 -24.33 7.39 -4.49
C HIS A 108 -24.04 5.89 -4.56
N ALA A 109 -23.52 5.30 -3.50
CA ALA A 109 -23.26 3.86 -3.42
C ALA A 109 -24.54 3.04 -3.71
N ARG A 110 -25.69 3.45 -3.16
CA ARG A 110 -27.01 2.87 -3.48
C ARG A 110 -27.36 2.96 -4.95
N SER A 111 -27.18 4.13 -5.57
CA SER A 111 -27.45 4.32 -7.01
C SER A 111 -26.56 3.46 -7.91
N ARG A 112 -25.35 3.13 -7.43
CA ARG A 112 -24.37 2.25 -8.09
C ARG A 112 -24.52 0.77 -7.70
N ARG A 113 -25.47 0.43 -6.84
CA ARG A 113 -25.72 -0.93 -6.31
C ARG A 113 -24.54 -1.53 -5.54
N VAL A 114 -23.69 -0.69 -4.95
CA VAL A 114 -22.62 -1.13 -4.03
C VAL A 114 -23.23 -1.32 -2.65
N LYS A 115 -23.54 -2.57 -2.30
CA LYS A 115 -24.30 -2.91 -1.08
C LYS A 115 -23.45 -3.01 0.18
N ARG A 116 -22.26 -3.61 0.08
CA ARG A 116 -21.41 -3.94 1.23
C ARG A 116 -20.67 -2.68 1.71
N MET A 117 -20.86 -2.29 2.96
CA MET A 117 -20.19 -1.11 3.53
C MET A 117 -19.87 -1.29 5.01
N THR A 118 -18.82 -0.62 5.49
CA THR A 118 -18.40 -0.70 6.89
C THR A 118 -19.09 0.34 7.77
N PHE A 119 -19.15 0.08 9.07
CA PHE A 119 -19.52 1.04 10.11
C PHE A 119 -18.80 0.69 11.42
N ASP A 120 -18.70 1.62 12.35
CA ASP A 120 -18.11 1.40 13.67
C ASP A 120 -18.77 2.22 14.80
N ASN A 121 -19.88 2.89 14.52
CA ASN A 121 -20.57 3.75 15.48
C ASN A 121 -22.07 3.85 15.18
N GLU A 122 -22.85 4.18 16.22
CA GLU A 122 -24.32 4.28 16.14
C GLU A 122 -24.80 5.33 15.12
N TYR A 123 -24.18 6.51 15.09
CA TYR A 123 -24.59 7.58 14.16
C TYR A 123 -24.41 7.19 12.69
N GLU A 124 -23.49 6.28 12.40
CA GLU A 124 -23.36 5.70 11.06
C GLU A 124 -24.54 4.78 10.73
N LEU A 125 -25.00 3.95 11.68
CA LEU A 125 -26.19 3.11 11.53
C LEU A 125 -27.41 3.97 11.21
N GLU A 126 -27.64 5.05 11.97
CA GLU A 126 -28.77 5.96 11.74
C GLU A 126 -28.74 6.57 10.34
N LYS A 127 -27.57 7.03 9.89
CA LYS A 127 -27.39 7.55 8.53
C LYS A 127 -27.69 6.50 7.46
N ILE A 128 -27.28 5.25 7.68
CA ILE A 128 -27.49 4.17 6.72
C ILE A 128 -28.97 3.76 6.70
N ALA A 129 -29.63 3.62 7.84
CA ALA A 129 -31.06 3.34 7.93
C ALA A 129 -31.91 4.37 7.18
N GLU A 130 -31.55 5.66 7.28
CA GLU A 130 -32.22 6.74 6.56
C GLU A 130 -32.06 6.64 5.04
N VAL A 131 -30.88 6.23 4.57
CA VAL A 131 -30.45 6.47 3.18
C VAL A 131 -30.39 5.20 2.33
N TYR A 132 -29.94 4.10 2.90
CA TYR A 132 -29.72 2.82 2.24
C TYR A 132 -29.98 1.64 3.21
N PRO A 133 -31.24 1.46 3.66
CA PRO A 133 -31.58 0.41 4.63
C PRO A 133 -31.35 -1.02 4.12
N GLU A 134 -31.26 -1.21 2.80
CA GLU A 134 -30.98 -2.52 2.20
C GLU A 134 -29.48 -2.85 2.06
N ALA A 135 -28.59 -2.03 2.65
CA ALA A 135 -27.16 -2.26 2.65
C ALA A 135 -26.77 -3.52 3.46
N GLU A 136 -25.63 -4.10 3.09
CA GLU A 136 -25.00 -5.19 3.83
C GLU A 136 -23.88 -4.62 4.69
N LEU A 137 -24.05 -4.65 6.02
CA LEU A 137 -23.16 -3.94 6.93
C LEU A 137 -22.07 -4.84 7.49
N VAL A 138 -20.84 -4.34 7.48
CA VAL A 138 -19.67 -5.00 8.06
C VAL A 138 -19.19 -4.15 9.24
N LEU A 139 -19.34 -4.67 10.47
CA LEU A 139 -18.92 -3.97 11.68
C LEU A 139 -17.39 -3.96 11.77
N ARG A 140 -16.78 -2.77 11.76
CA ARG A 140 -15.34 -2.64 11.95
C ARG A 140 -15.02 -2.59 13.44
N ILE A 141 -14.19 -3.51 13.92
CA ILE A 141 -13.68 -3.52 15.28
C ILE A 141 -12.29 -2.90 15.38
N LYS A 142 -11.99 -2.38 16.57
CA LYS A 142 -10.68 -1.90 16.96
C LYS A 142 -9.77 -3.07 17.32
N VAL A 143 -8.49 -2.93 17.00
CA VAL A 143 -7.47 -3.95 17.25
C VAL A 143 -6.18 -3.31 17.78
N ASP A 144 -5.29 -4.12 18.36
CA ASP A 144 -3.94 -3.67 18.66
C ASP A 144 -3.11 -3.52 17.36
N ASP A 145 -2.90 -2.27 16.95
CA ASP A 145 -2.07 -1.89 15.82
C ASP A 145 -0.71 -1.31 16.24
N SER A 146 -0.29 -1.54 17.50
CA SER A 146 0.97 -1.02 18.05
C SER A 146 2.21 -1.47 17.26
N SER A 147 2.11 -2.63 16.60
CA SER A 147 3.16 -3.23 15.76
C SER A 147 3.21 -2.68 14.32
N SER A 148 2.40 -1.66 14.00
CA SER A 148 2.40 -1.01 12.69
C SER A 148 2.96 0.41 12.77
N PRO A 149 3.82 0.82 11.80
CA PRO A 149 4.25 2.21 11.66
C PRO A 149 3.06 3.17 11.49
N MET A 150 2.04 2.77 10.73
CA MET A 150 0.83 3.55 10.51
C MET A 150 -0.36 2.92 11.23
N ARG A 151 -0.89 3.64 12.22
CA ARG A 151 -1.95 3.18 13.12
C ARG A 151 -3.29 3.81 12.76
N PHE A 152 -4.37 3.03 12.85
CA PHE A 152 -5.73 3.43 12.50
C PHE A 152 -6.71 3.29 13.67
N SER A 153 -6.42 2.46 14.67
CA SER A 153 -7.30 2.16 15.81
C SER A 153 -7.55 3.36 16.72
N ALA A 154 -6.73 4.41 16.66
CA ALA A 154 -6.98 5.67 17.36
C ALA A 154 -8.16 6.46 16.76
N LYS A 155 -8.50 6.21 15.49
CA LYS A 155 -9.54 6.93 14.74
C LYS A 155 -10.76 6.06 14.42
N PHE A 156 -10.56 4.78 14.19
CA PHE A 156 -11.58 3.86 13.65
C PHE A 156 -11.63 2.55 14.44
N GLY A 157 -12.79 1.89 14.33
CA GLY A 157 -13.05 0.60 14.95
C GLY A 157 -13.78 0.75 16.28
N ALA A 158 -14.84 -0.03 16.45
CA ALA A 158 -15.56 -0.13 17.70
C ALA A 158 -14.71 -0.86 18.75
N ASP A 159 -14.64 -0.31 19.96
CA ASP A 159 -14.15 -1.06 21.11
C ASP A 159 -15.07 -2.28 21.36
N LEU A 160 -14.51 -3.40 21.82
CA LEU A 160 -15.28 -4.66 21.93
C LEU A 160 -16.44 -4.58 22.92
N ASP A 161 -16.33 -3.73 23.93
CA ASP A 161 -17.36 -3.52 24.96
C ASP A 161 -18.64 -2.86 24.41
N ILE A 162 -18.55 -2.04 23.35
CA ILE A 162 -19.71 -1.39 22.72
C ILE A 162 -20.33 -2.21 21.58
N VAL A 163 -19.71 -3.34 21.19
CA VAL A 163 -20.20 -4.17 20.09
C VAL A 163 -21.63 -4.68 20.31
N PRO A 164 -22.00 -5.21 21.50
CA PRO A 164 -23.38 -5.64 21.75
C PRO A 164 -24.40 -4.52 21.53
N ASP A 165 -24.11 -3.31 22.03
CA ASP A 165 -24.99 -2.15 21.89
C ASP A 165 -25.16 -1.76 20.41
N LEU A 166 -24.09 -1.82 19.61
CA LEU A 166 -24.16 -1.56 18.16
C LEU A 166 -24.99 -2.60 17.42
N LEU A 167 -24.88 -3.88 17.79
CA LEU A 167 -25.66 -4.96 17.21
C LEU A 167 -27.15 -4.81 17.54
N ASP A 168 -27.48 -4.57 18.81
CA ASP A 168 -28.84 -4.31 19.26
C ASP A 168 -29.44 -3.11 18.53
N ARG A 169 -28.70 -2.00 18.47
CA ARG A 169 -29.14 -0.80 17.77
C ARG A 169 -29.35 -1.04 16.26
N SER A 170 -28.49 -1.83 15.63
CA SER A 170 -28.66 -2.19 14.22
C SER A 170 -29.92 -3.05 13.99
N SER A 171 -30.30 -3.86 14.98
CA SER A 171 -31.50 -4.70 14.95
C SER A 171 -32.77 -3.85 15.10
N GLU A 172 -32.77 -2.90 16.03
CA GLU A 172 -33.85 -1.92 16.20
C GLU A 172 -34.13 -1.11 14.92
N LEU A 173 -33.07 -0.77 14.19
CA LEU A 173 -33.15 -0.03 12.93
C LEU A 173 -33.49 -0.92 11.72
N GLY A 174 -33.61 -2.24 11.91
CA GLY A 174 -33.91 -3.20 10.84
C GLY A 174 -32.78 -3.34 9.81
N LEU A 175 -31.53 -3.09 10.21
CA LEU A 175 -30.36 -3.16 9.35
C LEU A 175 -29.78 -4.57 9.33
N ASN A 176 -29.19 -4.95 8.18
CA ASN A 176 -28.59 -6.26 7.98
C ASN A 176 -27.07 -6.23 8.21
N VAL A 177 -26.62 -6.67 9.38
CA VAL A 177 -25.20 -6.85 9.67
C VAL A 177 -24.76 -8.24 9.21
N VAL A 178 -23.86 -8.29 8.22
CA VAL A 178 -23.42 -9.52 7.55
C VAL A 178 -22.02 -9.97 7.95
N GLY A 179 -21.27 -9.17 8.70
CA GLY A 179 -19.88 -9.50 8.97
C GLY A 179 -19.14 -8.54 9.87
N VAL A 180 -17.84 -8.84 10.02
CA VAL A 180 -16.90 -8.08 10.84
C VAL A 180 -15.65 -7.75 10.03
N SER A 181 -15.12 -6.55 10.19
CA SER A 181 -13.82 -6.17 9.65
C SER A 181 -12.88 -5.64 10.72
N PHE A 182 -11.58 -5.65 10.44
CA PHE A 182 -10.58 -4.97 11.25
C PHE A 182 -9.43 -4.50 10.36
N HIS A 183 -8.47 -3.74 10.91
CA HIS A 183 -7.24 -3.41 10.20
C HIS A 183 -6.09 -3.25 11.20
N VAL A 184 -5.05 -4.08 11.08
CA VAL A 184 -3.91 -4.12 12.02
C VAL A 184 -2.87 -3.00 11.83
N GLY A 185 -3.25 -1.89 11.17
CA GLY A 185 -2.32 -0.85 10.71
C GLY A 185 -1.54 -1.21 9.44
N SER A 186 -0.93 -0.21 8.80
CA SER A 186 -0.11 -0.39 7.58
C SER A 186 1.35 -0.64 7.94
N GLY A 187 1.95 -1.66 7.30
CA GLY A 187 3.33 -2.09 7.58
C GLY A 187 3.44 -2.98 8.82
N CYS A 188 2.41 -3.77 9.11
CA CYS A 188 2.40 -4.64 10.29
C CYS A 188 3.53 -5.67 10.21
N CYS A 189 4.42 -5.65 11.20
CA CYS A 189 5.55 -6.56 11.29
C CYS A 189 5.34 -7.73 12.27
N ASN A 190 4.19 -7.78 12.94
CA ASN A 190 3.87 -8.81 13.93
C ASN A 190 2.69 -9.69 13.46
N PRO A 191 2.95 -10.94 13.06
CA PRO A 191 1.89 -11.88 12.66
C PRO A 191 0.79 -12.07 13.71
N ASN A 192 1.12 -11.97 15.01
CA ASN A 192 0.16 -12.21 16.09
C ASN A 192 -0.96 -11.17 16.14
N SER A 193 -0.73 -9.95 15.63
CA SER A 193 -1.77 -8.91 15.56
C SER A 193 -2.94 -9.35 14.68
N PHE A 194 -2.68 -10.11 13.61
CA PHE A 194 -3.75 -10.68 12.79
C PHE A 194 -4.49 -11.80 13.52
N SER A 195 -3.78 -12.72 14.16
CA SER A 195 -4.42 -13.84 14.87
C SER A 195 -5.32 -13.35 16.01
N GLU A 196 -4.87 -12.36 16.79
CA GLU A 196 -5.69 -11.76 17.84
C GLU A 196 -6.93 -11.06 17.28
N ALA A 197 -6.78 -10.31 16.19
CA ALA A 197 -7.90 -9.65 15.53
C ALA A 197 -8.95 -10.64 15.01
N ILE A 198 -8.52 -11.80 14.47
CA ILE A 198 -9.43 -12.87 14.01
C ILE A 198 -10.17 -13.49 15.21
N ARG A 199 -9.51 -13.72 16.34
CA ARG A 199 -10.18 -14.19 17.58
C ARG A 199 -11.22 -13.20 18.08
N ASN A 200 -10.89 -11.91 18.05
CA ASN A 200 -11.84 -10.86 18.42
C ASN A 200 -13.03 -10.84 17.45
N ALA A 201 -12.79 -10.97 16.14
CA ALA A 201 -13.86 -11.07 15.15
C ALA A 201 -14.74 -12.31 15.38
N ARG A 202 -14.18 -13.45 15.77
CA ARG A 202 -14.95 -14.65 16.16
C ARG A 202 -15.88 -14.37 17.32
N TRP A 203 -15.37 -13.72 18.38
CA TRP A 203 -16.19 -13.32 19.51
C TRP A 203 -17.35 -12.40 19.09
N VAL A 204 -17.12 -11.46 18.17
CA VAL A 204 -18.19 -10.60 17.63
C VAL A 204 -19.25 -11.39 16.86
N PHE A 205 -18.85 -12.37 16.04
CA PHE A 205 -19.82 -13.24 15.39
C PHE A 205 -20.69 -13.98 16.41
N ASP A 206 -20.11 -14.42 17.54
CA ASP A 206 -20.85 -15.09 18.60
C ASP A 206 -21.85 -14.14 19.28
N GLN A 207 -21.48 -12.87 19.48
CA GLN A 207 -22.41 -11.84 19.97
C GLN A 207 -23.54 -11.58 18.95
N ALA A 208 -23.21 -11.51 17.67
CA ALA A 208 -24.17 -11.26 16.61
C ALA A 208 -25.23 -12.37 16.52
N GLU A 209 -24.85 -13.64 16.75
CA GLU A 209 -25.79 -14.76 16.79
C GLU A 209 -26.82 -14.61 17.93
N LEU A 210 -26.42 -14.08 19.09
CA LEU A 210 -27.33 -13.78 20.20
C LEU A 210 -28.36 -12.70 19.83
N CYS A 211 -27.98 -11.75 18.98
CA CYS A 211 -28.87 -10.71 18.44
C CYS A 211 -29.67 -11.18 17.21
N GLY A 212 -29.56 -12.46 16.82
CA GLY A 212 -30.29 -13.04 15.69
C GLY A 212 -29.66 -12.81 14.31
N TYR A 213 -28.44 -12.27 14.25
CA TYR A 213 -27.70 -12.13 12.99
C TYR A 213 -27.04 -13.43 12.57
N LYS A 214 -27.09 -13.72 11.28
CA LYS A 214 -26.29 -14.76 10.65
C LYS A 214 -25.19 -14.11 9.79
N MET A 215 -24.08 -13.75 10.43
CA MET A 215 -22.93 -13.20 9.72
C MET A 215 -22.29 -14.24 8.81
N THR A 216 -21.85 -13.81 7.63
CA THR A 216 -21.23 -14.65 6.59
C THR A 216 -19.95 -14.05 6.03
N VAL A 217 -19.46 -12.92 6.54
CA VAL A 217 -18.26 -12.25 6.00
C VAL A 217 -17.30 -11.88 7.13
N ILE A 218 -16.05 -12.27 7.02
CA ILE A 218 -14.95 -11.67 7.79
C ILE A 218 -13.99 -10.99 6.84
N ASP A 219 -13.63 -9.75 7.19
CA ASP A 219 -12.69 -8.94 6.44
C ASP A 219 -11.45 -8.65 7.28
N LEU A 220 -10.31 -9.17 6.83
CA LEU A 220 -9.04 -9.08 7.53
C LEU A 220 -8.35 -7.70 7.37
N GLY A 221 -8.96 -6.80 6.58
CA GLY A 221 -8.42 -5.49 6.27
C GLY A 221 -7.06 -5.56 5.57
N GLY A 222 -6.26 -4.52 5.75
CA GLY A 222 -4.93 -4.39 5.14
C GLY A 222 -3.78 -4.62 6.13
N GLY A 223 -2.61 -4.10 5.75
CA GLY A 223 -1.41 -4.12 6.61
C GLY A 223 -0.29 -5.03 6.16
N PHE A 224 -0.56 -5.88 5.16
CA PHE A 224 0.41 -6.81 4.59
C PHE A 224 1.63 -6.10 3.99
N PRO A 225 2.85 -6.58 4.26
CA PRO A 225 4.06 -5.97 3.73
C PRO A 225 4.16 -6.20 2.22
N GLY A 226 4.50 -5.17 1.46
CA GLY A 226 4.46 -5.21 -0.01
C GLY A 226 5.78 -4.93 -0.72
N ASP A 227 6.75 -4.40 0.02
CA ASP A 227 8.02 -3.94 -0.53
C ASP A 227 8.86 -5.14 -0.99
N SER A 228 9.84 -4.86 -1.85
CA SER A 228 10.74 -5.86 -2.39
C SER A 228 11.52 -6.56 -1.27
N GLY A 229 11.48 -7.90 -1.23
CA GLY A 229 12.17 -8.71 -0.22
C GLY A 229 11.37 -8.97 1.06
N CYS A 230 10.16 -8.42 1.19
CA CYS A 230 9.28 -8.71 2.33
C CYS A 230 8.51 -10.04 2.25
N GLU A 231 8.72 -10.85 1.21
CA GLU A 231 8.03 -12.14 1.03
C GLU A 231 8.13 -13.08 2.25
N PRO A 232 9.27 -13.21 2.95
CA PRO A 232 9.35 -14.03 4.16
C PRO A 232 8.47 -13.51 5.31
N LEU A 233 8.35 -12.19 5.47
CA LEU A 233 7.49 -11.59 6.49
C LEU A 233 6.01 -11.82 6.14
N PHE A 234 5.64 -11.62 4.86
CA PHE A 234 4.29 -11.95 4.39
C PHE A 234 3.94 -13.43 4.63
N ASP A 235 4.88 -14.34 4.38
CA ASP A 235 4.71 -15.78 4.62
C ASP A 235 4.48 -16.11 6.11
N HIS A 236 5.14 -15.38 7.03
CA HIS A 236 4.85 -15.49 8.47
C HIS A 236 3.44 -15.01 8.82
N CYS A 237 3.02 -13.85 8.31
CA CYS A 237 1.66 -13.34 8.51
C CYS A 237 0.61 -14.31 7.96
N ALA A 238 0.82 -14.81 6.73
CA ALA A 238 -0.10 -15.75 6.10
C ALA A 238 -0.24 -17.07 6.88
N ARG A 239 0.86 -17.62 7.44
CA ARG A 239 0.79 -18.80 8.31
C ARG A 239 -0.04 -18.55 9.56
N ALA A 240 0.20 -17.43 10.25
CA ALA A 240 -0.52 -17.09 11.47
C ALA A 240 -2.02 -16.85 11.20
N ILE A 241 -2.34 -16.17 10.09
CA ILE A 241 -3.72 -15.96 9.61
C ILE A 241 -4.40 -17.30 9.30
N ASN A 242 -3.78 -18.15 8.47
CA ASN A 242 -4.40 -19.42 8.09
C ASN A 242 -4.66 -20.32 9.31
N SER A 243 -3.68 -20.43 10.22
CA SER A 243 -3.84 -21.23 11.44
C SER A 243 -5.03 -20.74 12.27
N GLU A 244 -5.14 -19.42 12.46
CA GLU A 244 -6.23 -18.85 13.25
C GLU A 244 -7.58 -18.92 12.51
N LEU A 245 -7.60 -18.78 11.18
CA LEU A 245 -8.81 -18.99 10.38
C LEU A 245 -9.27 -20.45 10.44
N ASP A 246 -8.37 -21.43 10.52
CA ASP A 246 -8.75 -22.84 10.65
C ASP A 246 -9.40 -23.12 12.01
N GLU A 247 -8.96 -22.44 13.07
CA GLU A 247 -9.53 -22.55 14.43
C GLU A 247 -10.85 -21.76 14.58
N SER A 248 -10.83 -20.47 14.25
CA SER A 248 -11.94 -19.54 14.49
C SER A 248 -13.03 -19.58 13.41
N PHE A 249 -12.68 -19.88 12.16
CA PHE A 249 -13.60 -19.86 11.01
C PHE A 249 -13.34 -21.04 10.08
N PRO A 250 -13.51 -22.30 10.52
CA PRO A 250 -13.08 -23.48 9.76
C PRO A 250 -13.69 -23.54 8.35
N GLU A 251 -12.97 -24.16 7.40
CA GLU A 251 -13.45 -24.30 6.03
C GLU A 251 -14.82 -25.01 5.99
N GLY A 252 -15.75 -24.48 5.20
CA GLY A 252 -17.12 -24.99 5.12
C GLY A 252 -18.10 -24.44 6.17
N CYS A 253 -17.67 -23.58 7.10
CA CYS A 253 -18.58 -22.92 8.07
C CYS A 253 -19.56 -21.90 7.45
N GLY A 254 -19.48 -21.66 6.14
CA GLY A 254 -20.34 -20.72 5.42
C GLY A 254 -19.88 -19.26 5.49
N VAL A 255 -18.66 -19.00 5.98
CA VAL A 255 -18.08 -17.65 6.05
C VAL A 255 -17.15 -17.39 4.87
N GLU A 256 -17.41 -16.30 4.16
CA GLU A 256 -16.52 -15.69 3.18
C GLU A 256 -15.41 -14.94 3.91
N VAL A 257 -14.15 -15.23 3.58
CA VAL A 257 -12.99 -14.50 4.12
C VAL A 257 -12.45 -13.57 3.04
N ILE A 258 -12.44 -12.27 3.31
CA ILE A 258 -11.90 -11.24 2.44
C ILE A 258 -10.74 -10.49 3.14
N ALA A 259 -9.98 -9.72 2.38
CA ALA A 259 -8.99 -8.79 2.92
C ALA A 259 -8.80 -7.60 1.99
N GLU A 260 -8.19 -6.53 2.49
CA GLU A 260 -8.02 -5.25 1.80
C GLU A 260 -6.55 -4.89 1.48
N PRO A 261 -5.78 -5.72 0.74
CA PRO A 261 -4.38 -5.43 0.47
C PRO A 261 -4.21 -4.24 -0.48
N GLY A 262 -3.65 -3.15 0.02
CA GLY A 262 -3.17 -2.01 -0.78
C GLY A 262 -1.68 -2.13 -1.13
N ARG A 263 -0.82 -1.85 -0.15
CA ARG A 263 0.65 -1.83 -0.30
C ARG A 263 1.19 -3.12 -0.90
N PHE A 264 0.72 -4.27 -0.39
CA PHE A 264 1.11 -5.60 -0.86
C PHE A 264 1.08 -5.76 -2.38
N MET A 265 0.07 -5.18 -3.04
CA MET A 265 -0.09 -5.30 -4.49
C MET A 265 0.72 -4.25 -5.27
N ALA A 266 0.98 -3.09 -4.68
CA ALA A 266 1.44 -1.91 -5.41
C ALA A 266 2.92 -1.56 -5.19
N ALA A 267 3.46 -1.72 -3.97
CA ALA A 267 4.73 -1.08 -3.59
C ALA A 267 5.89 -1.40 -4.53
N SER A 268 6.27 -2.68 -4.63
CA SER A 268 7.41 -3.16 -5.44
C SER A 268 7.24 -3.04 -6.95
N ALA A 269 6.02 -2.78 -7.42
CA ALA A 269 5.75 -2.67 -8.85
C ALA A 269 6.23 -1.34 -9.45
N PHE A 270 6.57 -0.34 -8.64
CA PHE A 270 6.90 1.01 -9.10
C PHE A 270 8.30 1.43 -8.66
N THR A 271 9.08 1.93 -9.61
CA THR A 271 10.34 2.64 -9.34
C THR A 271 10.23 4.07 -9.87
N LEU A 272 10.46 5.05 -9.00
CA LEU A 272 10.52 6.46 -9.36
C LEU A 272 11.94 6.82 -9.81
N TYR A 273 12.05 7.57 -10.89
CA TYR A 273 13.30 8.15 -11.37
C TYR A 273 13.21 9.68 -11.29
N THR A 274 14.22 10.28 -10.66
CA THR A 274 14.36 11.73 -10.53
C THR A 274 15.72 12.18 -11.00
N THR A 275 15.81 13.38 -11.56
CA THR A 275 17.06 13.98 -12.02
C THR A 275 17.59 14.98 -11.00
N VAL A 276 18.91 15.04 -10.83
CA VAL A 276 19.57 16.13 -10.12
C VAL A 276 19.51 17.39 -10.99
N ILE A 277 18.69 18.36 -10.61
CA ILE A 277 18.50 19.63 -11.34
C ILE A 277 19.43 20.75 -10.84
N ALA A 278 19.93 20.64 -9.60
CA ALA A 278 20.94 21.55 -9.08
C ALA A 278 21.84 20.87 -8.04
N LYS A 279 23.05 21.43 -7.86
CA LYS A 279 24.08 20.94 -6.94
C LYS A 279 24.71 22.10 -6.18
N ARG A 280 24.98 21.90 -4.88
CA ARG A 280 25.85 22.77 -4.08
C ARG A 280 26.84 21.93 -3.28
N ARG A 281 28.05 22.44 -3.11
CA ARG A 281 29.06 21.87 -2.21
C ARG A 281 29.18 22.77 -0.97
N LYS A 282 29.10 22.18 0.22
CA LYS A 282 29.37 22.85 1.49
C LYS A 282 30.87 22.80 1.84
N HIS A 283 31.30 23.72 2.70
CA HIS A 283 32.69 23.81 3.16
C HIS A 283 33.19 22.55 3.90
N ASP A 284 32.28 21.75 4.46
CA ASP A 284 32.56 20.50 5.17
C ASP A 284 32.51 19.25 4.27
N ASN A 285 32.71 19.42 2.97
CA ASN A 285 32.65 18.37 1.95
C ASN A 285 31.29 17.66 1.81
N ARG A 286 30.21 18.21 2.37
CA ARG A 286 28.85 17.72 2.09
C ARG A 286 28.30 18.26 0.78
N PHE A 287 27.50 17.46 0.09
CA PHE A 287 26.75 17.90 -1.08
C PHE A 287 25.28 18.18 -0.74
N MET A 288 24.69 19.13 -1.45
CA MET A 288 23.25 19.33 -1.51
C MET A 288 22.83 19.14 -2.96
N TYR A 289 21.95 18.18 -3.21
CA TYR A 289 21.36 17.95 -4.52
C TYR A 289 19.88 18.31 -4.47
N TYR A 290 19.40 18.93 -5.53
CA TYR A 290 18.00 19.32 -5.71
C TYR A 290 17.45 18.45 -6.83
N LEU A 291 16.31 17.81 -6.57
CA LEU A 291 15.66 16.87 -7.47
C LEU A 291 14.45 17.53 -8.13
N ASN A 292 14.00 16.98 -9.25
CA ASN A 292 12.79 17.40 -9.96
C ASN A 292 11.48 16.81 -9.39
N ASP A 293 11.54 16.09 -8.27
CA ASP A 293 10.37 15.66 -7.48
C ASP A 293 10.71 15.76 -5.98
N GLY A 294 9.68 15.93 -5.15
CA GLY A 294 9.84 16.30 -3.74
C GLY A 294 8.72 15.80 -2.83
N VAL A 295 8.74 16.30 -1.60
CA VAL A 295 7.81 15.91 -0.51
C VAL A 295 6.36 16.29 -0.83
N TYR A 296 6.15 17.33 -1.63
CA TYR A 296 4.81 17.72 -2.11
C TYR A 296 4.31 16.88 -3.29
N GLY A 297 5.22 16.17 -3.96
CA GLY A 297 4.99 15.28 -5.08
C GLY A 297 5.00 13.82 -4.62
N SER A 298 5.91 13.00 -5.14
CA SER A 298 5.93 11.56 -4.85
C SER A 298 6.44 11.19 -3.46
N PHE A 299 7.28 12.04 -2.85
CA PHE A 299 7.89 11.79 -1.53
C PHE A 299 7.00 12.22 -0.35
N ASN A 300 5.73 12.53 -0.62
CA ASN A 300 4.74 12.79 0.44
C ASN A 300 4.58 11.58 1.38
N CYS A 301 4.92 10.37 0.92
CA CYS A 301 4.95 9.14 1.72
C CYS A 301 5.87 9.26 2.95
N LYS A 302 6.89 10.12 2.93
CA LYS A 302 7.71 10.41 4.11
C LYS A 302 6.90 11.04 5.25
N LEU A 303 5.98 11.94 4.89
CA LEU A 303 5.14 12.65 5.85
C LEU A 303 3.90 11.85 6.24
N PHE A 304 3.21 11.27 5.26
CA PHE A 304 1.88 10.69 5.47
C PHE A 304 1.90 9.18 5.67
N ASP A 305 2.97 8.49 5.30
CA ASP A 305 3.09 7.02 5.34
C ASP A 305 4.28 6.53 6.18
N HIS A 306 5.12 7.45 6.69
CA HIS A 306 6.39 7.16 7.37
C HIS A 306 7.34 6.27 6.57
N ASN A 307 7.25 6.31 5.23
CA ASN A 307 8.14 5.58 4.35
C ASN A 307 9.37 6.42 4.02
N HIS A 308 10.54 5.78 3.98
CA HIS A 308 11.83 6.42 3.70
C HIS A 308 12.54 5.72 2.53
N PRO A 309 12.14 5.99 1.26
CA PRO A 309 12.73 5.35 0.10
C PRO A 309 14.21 5.73 -0.07
N GLU A 310 15.08 4.74 -0.20
CA GLU A 310 16.52 4.97 -0.35
C GLU A 310 16.90 5.33 -1.80
N PRO A 311 17.76 6.34 -2.03
CA PRO A 311 18.20 6.73 -3.37
C PRO A 311 19.26 5.77 -3.91
N VAL A 312 19.14 5.41 -5.19
CA VAL A 312 20.14 4.62 -5.92
C VAL A 312 20.60 5.42 -7.15
N ALA A 313 21.91 5.71 -7.23
CA ALA A 313 22.47 6.37 -8.41
C ALA A 313 22.40 5.46 -9.66
N VAL A 314 21.92 6.02 -10.78
CA VAL A 314 21.74 5.28 -12.03
C VAL A 314 22.93 5.51 -12.97
N GLY A 315 23.52 4.45 -13.52
CA GLY A 315 24.63 4.52 -14.49
C GLY A 315 25.92 3.81 -14.04
N LYS A 316 27.03 4.01 -14.77
CA LYS A 316 28.31 3.32 -14.50
C LYS A 316 29.27 4.13 -13.62
N SER A 317 29.81 3.42 -12.63
CA SER A 317 30.86 3.77 -11.66
C SER A 317 30.42 4.52 -10.39
N ILE A 318 29.67 3.84 -9.51
CA ILE A 318 29.61 4.11 -8.06
C ILE A 318 30.92 3.62 -7.40
N THR A 319 32.07 3.85 -8.03
CA THR A 319 33.38 3.40 -7.52
C THR A 319 34.20 4.54 -6.95
N GLY A 320 33.59 5.74 -6.86
CA GLY A 320 34.19 6.92 -6.23
C GLY A 320 33.98 6.95 -4.72
N ALA A 321 34.60 7.93 -4.07
CA ALA A 321 34.34 8.22 -2.67
C ALA A 321 32.86 8.55 -2.45
N SER A 322 32.30 8.06 -1.34
CA SER A 322 30.96 8.41 -0.90
C SER A 322 30.99 9.63 -0.01
N TYR A 323 30.04 10.54 -0.20
CA TYR A 323 29.93 11.80 0.49
C TYR A 323 28.57 11.92 1.17
N GLN A 324 28.61 12.44 2.39
CA GLN A 324 27.42 12.82 3.11
C GLN A 324 26.67 13.91 2.34
N SER A 325 25.41 13.63 2.01
CA SER A 325 24.61 14.42 1.08
C SER A 325 23.21 14.71 1.64
N VAL A 326 22.62 15.81 1.20
CA VAL A 326 21.23 16.21 1.48
C VAL A 326 20.47 16.26 0.15
N LEU A 327 19.30 15.65 0.08
CA LEU A 327 18.43 15.68 -1.10
C LEU A 327 17.22 16.57 -0.84
N TRP A 328 17.00 17.53 -1.73
CA TRP A 328 15.90 18.49 -1.70
C TRP A 328 14.96 18.24 -2.87
N GLY A 329 13.68 18.54 -2.69
CA GLY A 329 12.74 18.63 -3.80
C GLY A 329 12.82 19.97 -4.54
N PRO A 330 11.96 20.17 -5.55
CA PRO A 330 12.04 21.32 -6.46
C PRO A 330 11.33 22.58 -5.95
N THR A 331 10.56 22.50 -4.87
CA THR A 331 9.69 23.62 -4.45
C THR A 331 10.46 24.76 -3.78
N CYS A 332 9.80 25.91 -3.67
CA CYS A 332 10.32 27.07 -2.94
C CYS A 332 10.27 26.90 -1.41
N ASP A 333 9.80 25.76 -0.89
CA ASP A 333 9.66 25.52 0.54
C ASP A 333 10.89 24.81 1.13
N SER A 334 11.44 25.38 2.20
CA SER A 334 12.54 24.78 2.98
C SER A 334 12.19 23.48 3.71
N LEU A 335 10.92 23.08 3.75
CA LEU A 335 10.49 21.77 4.24
C LEU A 335 10.50 20.68 3.17
N ASP A 336 10.69 21.05 1.90
CA ASP A 336 10.76 20.11 0.77
C ASP A 336 12.13 19.41 0.71
N LYS A 337 12.34 18.56 1.72
CA LYS A 337 13.59 17.86 1.93
C LYS A 337 13.35 16.36 1.96
N VAL A 338 13.73 15.73 0.86
CA VAL A 338 13.58 14.28 0.63
C VAL A 338 14.47 13.51 1.62
N HIS A 339 15.76 13.84 1.70
CA HIS A 339 16.72 13.20 2.62
C HIS A 339 17.58 14.22 3.35
N ASP A 340 17.65 14.07 4.68
CA ASP A 340 18.49 14.92 5.54
C ASP A 340 19.96 14.50 5.53
N ASN A 341 20.21 13.21 5.33
CA ASN A 341 21.54 12.64 5.42
C ASN A 341 21.59 11.30 4.71
N VAL A 342 22.25 11.25 3.55
CA VAL A 342 22.47 10.02 2.78
C VAL A 342 23.89 9.96 2.24
N GLN A 343 24.44 8.75 2.11
CA GLN A 343 25.77 8.52 1.54
C GLN A 343 25.63 8.25 0.05
N LEU A 344 26.17 9.14 -0.78
CA LEU A 344 26.12 9.01 -2.23
C LEU A 344 27.50 9.31 -2.84
N PRO A 345 27.84 8.70 -3.99
CA PRO A 345 28.96 9.21 -4.78
C PRO A 345 28.71 10.68 -5.14
N GLU A 346 29.76 11.38 -5.55
CA GLU A 346 29.55 12.70 -6.15
C GLU A 346 28.70 12.57 -7.43
N LEU A 347 27.58 13.31 -7.47
CA LEU A 347 26.67 13.37 -8.61
C LEU A 347 26.83 14.71 -9.32
N GLU A 348 26.50 14.74 -10.60
CA GLU A 348 26.41 15.94 -11.41
C GLU A 348 24.97 16.29 -11.79
N VAL A 349 24.74 17.55 -12.16
CA VAL A 349 23.45 17.98 -12.72
C VAL A 349 23.15 17.16 -13.97
N GLY A 350 21.93 16.63 -14.06
CA GLY A 350 21.52 15.68 -15.09
C GLY A 350 21.77 14.21 -14.74
N ASN A 351 22.38 13.89 -13.60
CA ASN A 351 22.44 12.50 -13.11
C ASN A 351 21.10 12.07 -12.54
N TRP A 352 20.76 10.80 -12.72
CA TRP A 352 19.52 10.21 -12.27
C TRP A 352 19.70 9.44 -10.96
N LEU A 353 18.68 9.57 -10.10
CA LEU A 353 18.47 8.73 -8.93
C LEU A 353 17.20 7.90 -9.14
N ALA A 354 17.27 6.62 -8.81
CA ALA A 354 16.15 5.71 -8.74
C ALA A 354 15.73 5.49 -7.28
N PHE A 355 14.43 5.38 -7.05
CA PHE A 355 13.82 5.07 -5.77
C PHE A 355 12.86 3.90 -5.96
N HIS A 356 13.20 2.75 -5.39
CA HIS A 356 12.40 1.53 -5.48
C HIS A 356 11.23 1.54 -4.48
N ASP A 357 10.31 0.58 -4.65
CA ASP A 357 9.14 0.38 -3.79
C ASP A 357 8.23 1.62 -3.67
N MET A 358 8.18 2.44 -4.73
CA MET A 358 7.50 3.73 -4.75
C MET A 358 6.04 3.64 -5.22
N GLY A 359 5.40 2.48 -5.11
CA GLY A 359 4.07 2.24 -5.68
C GLY A 359 2.90 2.47 -4.72
N ALA A 360 3.16 2.54 -3.41
CA ALA A 360 2.13 2.65 -2.39
C ALA A 360 2.16 4.03 -1.71
N TYR A 361 1.02 4.72 -1.70
CA TYR A 361 0.84 6.01 -1.01
C TYR A 361 1.84 7.10 -1.43
N THR A 362 2.22 7.08 -2.71
CA THR A 362 3.08 8.08 -3.35
C THR A 362 2.23 8.94 -4.27
N CYS A 363 2.05 8.53 -5.53
CA CYS A 363 1.34 9.29 -6.57
C CYS A 363 -0.13 9.58 -6.21
N SER A 364 -0.74 8.75 -5.35
CA SER A 364 -2.14 8.90 -4.90
C SER A 364 -2.36 10.13 -4.03
N ALA A 365 -1.34 10.58 -3.28
CA ALA A 365 -1.40 11.74 -2.40
C ALA A 365 -0.54 12.92 -2.90
N SER A 366 0.06 12.81 -4.09
CA SER A 366 0.84 13.89 -4.70
C SER A 366 -0.04 15.09 -5.08
N SER A 367 0.48 16.28 -4.81
CA SER A 367 -0.09 17.57 -5.22
C SER A 367 0.65 18.14 -6.44
N THR A 368 0.17 19.28 -6.95
CA THR A 368 0.89 20.10 -7.95
C THR A 368 1.30 21.44 -7.33
N PHE A 369 1.67 21.42 -6.05
CA PHE A 369 2.11 22.63 -5.33
C PHE A 369 3.28 23.29 -6.06
N ASN A 370 3.29 24.63 -6.11
CA ASN A 370 4.22 25.44 -6.92
C ASN A 370 4.13 25.20 -8.46
N GLY A 371 3.14 24.45 -8.94
CA GLY A 371 2.91 24.22 -10.36
C GLY A 371 3.74 23.09 -10.96
N PHE A 372 4.47 22.31 -10.16
CA PHE A 372 5.19 21.13 -10.64
C PHE A 372 4.21 20.02 -11.06
N SER A 373 4.48 19.45 -12.23
CA SER A 373 3.68 18.35 -12.79
C SER A 373 3.89 17.07 -11.99
N LYS A 374 2.90 16.17 -12.04
CA LYS A 374 3.08 14.81 -11.52
C LYS A 374 3.96 14.00 -12.48
N PRO A 375 4.76 13.06 -11.98
CA PRO A 375 5.55 12.18 -12.83
C PRO A 375 4.70 11.41 -13.84
N THR A 376 5.26 11.14 -15.02
CA THR A 376 4.65 10.24 -16.02
C THR A 376 4.83 8.77 -15.63
N PHE A 377 4.04 7.87 -16.22
CA PHE A 377 4.14 6.43 -15.97
C PHE A 377 4.49 5.69 -17.25
N HIS A 378 5.57 4.91 -17.23
CA HIS A 378 5.96 4.02 -18.31
C HIS A 378 5.80 2.56 -17.87
N PHE A 379 5.05 1.79 -18.63
CA PHE A 379 4.65 0.44 -18.23
C PHE A 379 5.55 -0.61 -18.88
N VAL A 380 6.00 -1.55 -18.07
CA VAL A 380 6.76 -2.72 -18.48
C VAL A 380 5.88 -3.93 -18.33
N VAL A 381 5.79 -4.71 -19.41
CA VAL A 381 5.09 -5.99 -19.42
C VAL A 381 6.04 -7.03 -19.99
N ASN A 382 6.51 -7.94 -19.14
CA ASN A 382 7.32 -9.06 -19.61
C ASN A 382 6.46 -10.10 -20.34
N THR A 383 7.11 -10.97 -21.12
CA THR A 383 6.44 -11.99 -21.94
C THR A 383 5.46 -12.87 -21.13
N THR A 384 5.82 -13.25 -19.90
CA THR A 384 4.94 -14.04 -19.03
C THR A 384 3.69 -13.26 -18.62
N ALA A 385 3.84 -12.00 -18.23
CA ALA A 385 2.73 -11.13 -17.87
C ALA A 385 1.82 -10.84 -19.07
N GLU A 386 2.38 -10.63 -20.27
CA GLU A 386 1.59 -10.43 -21.50
C GLU A 386 0.70 -11.65 -21.78
N ILE A 387 1.26 -12.86 -21.66
CA ILE A 387 0.50 -14.11 -21.82
C ILE A 387 -0.62 -14.19 -20.77
N ILE A 388 -0.31 -13.95 -19.50
CA ILE A 388 -1.31 -14.00 -18.42
C ILE A 388 -2.45 -13.01 -18.68
N LEU A 389 -2.12 -11.73 -18.90
CA LEU A 389 -3.10 -10.66 -19.08
C LEU A 389 -3.96 -10.87 -20.33
N SER A 390 -3.40 -11.46 -21.39
CA SER A 390 -4.14 -11.74 -22.63
C SER A 390 -5.30 -12.73 -22.47
N SER A 391 -5.37 -13.46 -21.35
CA SER A 391 -6.40 -14.50 -21.13
C SER A 391 -7.81 -13.94 -20.87
N SER A 392 -7.96 -12.66 -20.52
CA SER A 392 -9.27 -12.02 -20.27
C SER A 392 -9.56 -10.88 -21.25
N ALA A 393 -10.83 -10.51 -21.41
CA ALA A 393 -11.20 -9.34 -22.21
C ALA A 393 -10.59 -8.02 -21.69
N ILE A 394 -10.63 -7.79 -20.37
CA ILE A 394 -10.08 -6.56 -19.76
C ILE A 394 -8.56 -6.48 -19.86
N GLY A 395 -7.87 -7.61 -19.68
CA GLY A 395 -6.42 -7.68 -19.83
C GLY A 395 -5.97 -7.50 -21.28
N ARG A 396 -6.71 -8.02 -22.28
CA ARG A 396 -6.46 -7.68 -23.70
C ARG A 396 -6.64 -6.19 -23.97
N LYS A 397 -7.74 -5.60 -23.49
CA LYS A 397 -8.00 -4.15 -23.60
C LYS A 397 -6.85 -3.33 -22.99
N LEU A 398 -6.37 -3.70 -21.80
CA LEU A 398 -5.23 -3.07 -21.15
C LEU A 398 -3.96 -3.16 -22.02
N LEU A 399 -3.64 -4.35 -22.54
CA LEU A 399 -2.46 -4.52 -23.40
C LEU A 399 -2.56 -3.70 -24.69
N ASP A 400 -3.76 -3.59 -25.28
CA ASP A 400 -3.99 -2.79 -26.47
C ASP A 400 -3.88 -1.28 -26.19
N GLU A 401 -4.43 -0.80 -25.07
CA GLU A 401 -4.28 0.59 -24.60
C GLU A 401 -2.81 0.96 -24.42
N LEU A 402 -2.04 0.09 -23.77
CA LEU A 402 -0.61 0.29 -23.58
C LEU A 402 0.15 0.29 -24.92
N LYS A 403 -0.21 -0.57 -25.89
CA LYS A 403 0.40 -0.62 -27.24
C LYS A 403 0.11 0.66 -28.02
N GLY A 404 -1.10 1.19 -27.91
CA GLY A 404 -1.51 2.43 -28.59
C GLY A 404 -0.86 3.70 -28.01
N GLY A 405 -0.46 3.69 -26.73
CA GLY A 405 0.07 4.85 -26.02
C GLY A 405 1.54 5.23 -26.33
N ARG A 406 2.30 4.39 -27.06
CA ARG A 406 3.79 4.44 -27.08
C ARG A 406 4.43 4.20 -25.69
N ASP A 407 3.66 3.70 -24.71
CA ASP A 407 4.08 3.57 -23.30
C ASP A 407 4.55 2.14 -22.93
N ILE A 408 4.65 1.22 -23.88
CA ILE A 408 5.16 -0.13 -23.61
C ILE A 408 6.67 -0.21 -23.80
N LEU A 409 7.32 -0.59 -22.71
CA LEU A 409 8.67 -1.14 -22.71
C LEU A 409 8.56 -2.67 -22.72
N GLN A 410 8.82 -3.32 -23.86
CA GLN A 410 8.81 -4.79 -23.98
C GLN A 410 10.15 -5.38 -23.53
N GLU A 411 10.20 -6.07 -22.39
CA GLU A 411 11.43 -6.66 -21.83
C GLU A 411 12.54 -5.64 -21.50
N LEU A 412 12.36 -4.92 -20.41
CA LEU A 412 13.52 -4.39 -19.69
C LEU A 412 14.15 -5.49 -18.84
N LYS A 413 15.33 -5.97 -19.24
CA LYS A 413 16.25 -6.57 -18.27
C LYS A 413 16.70 -5.44 -17.35
N LEU A 414 16.01 -5.25 -16.22
CA LEU A 414 16.48 -4.41 -15.12
C LEU A 414 17.80 -5.01 -14.59
N LYS A 415 18.91 -4.69 -15.27
CA LYS A 415 20.28 -4.92 -14.77
C LYS A 415 20.70 -3.84 -13.78
N VAL A 416 19.86 -2.84 -13.54
CA VAL A 416 20.07 -1.82 -12.51
C VAL A 416 19.31 -2.27 -11.26
N GLY A 417 19.95 -3.13 -10.47
CA GLY A 417 19.40 -3.68 -9.21
C GLY A 417 19.80 -5.14 -8.95
N HIS A 418 20.06 -5.93 -9.99
CA HIS A 418 20.39 -7.35 -9.82
C HIS A 418 21.84 -7.63 -9.35
N ASP A 419 22.73 -6.63 -9.38
CA ASP A 419 24.16 -6.77 -9.01
C ASP A 419 24.47 -6.48 -7.53
N LEU A 420 23.48 -6.18 -6.69
CA LEU A 420 23.71 -5.91 -5.25
C LEU A 420 23.31 -7.07 -4.32
N THR A 421 22.83 -8.20 -4.83
CA THR A 421 22.49 -9.37 -3.98
C THR A 421 23.57 -10.47 -3.94
N GLN A 422 24.75 -10.25 -4.54
CA GLN A 422 25.88 -11.21 -4.47
C GLN A 422 27.10 -10.73 -3.66
N HIS A 423 27.05 -9.56 -3.02
CA HIS A 423 28.10 -9.11 -2.10
C HIS A 423 27.55 -8.72 -0.73
N ASP A 424 26.87 -9.66 -0.06
CA ASP A 424 26.76 -9.63 1.40
C ASP A 424 26.67 -11.06 1.97
N ARG A 425 27.81 -11.76 1.89
CA ARG A 425 28.15 -12.86 2.78
C ARG A 425 29.47 -12.56 3.48
N ALA A 426 29.54 -11.41 4.14
CA ALA A 426 30.63 -11.11 5.07
C ALA A 426 30.23 -10.00 6.05
N ASN A 427 29.22 -10.24 6.89
CA ASN A 427 29.19 -9.86 8.32
C ASN A 427 27.77 -10.06 8.90
N PRO A 428 27.61 -10.68 10.08
CA PRO A 428 26.31 -10.76 10.75
C PRO A 428 25.92 -9.40 11.37
N PRO A 429 24.63 -9.07 11.46
CA PRO A 429 24.16 -7.84 12.10
C PRO A 429 24.37 -7.89 13.62
N VAL A 430 25.02 -6.86 14.16
CA VAL A 430 25.11 -6.63 15.60
C VAL A 430 23.75 -6.15 16.09
N ALA A 431 23.08 -6.97 16.90
CA ALA A 431 21.83 -6.62 17.57
C ALA A 431 22.07 -5.45 18.55
N MET A 432 21.47 -4.28 18.27
CA MET A 432 21.31 -3.22 19.27
C MET A 432 19.98 -3.44 20.01
N LEU A 433 20.06 -4.04 21.19
CA LEU A 433 18.98 -3.98 22.19
C LEU A 433 19.02 -2.61 22.90
N PRO A 434 17.88 -1.97 23.17
CA PRO A 434 17.84 -0.77 24.00
C PRO A 434 18.16 -1.14 25.45
N LYS A 435 19.19 -0.52 26.04
CA LYS A 435 19.50 -0.69 27.47
C LYS A 435 18.40 -0.03 28.31
N ALA A 436 17.67 -0.84 29.06
CA ALA A 436 16.82 -0.40 30.15
C ALA A 436 17.65 0.32 31.23
N GLN A 437 17.22 1.52 31.64
CA GLN A 437 17.75 2.19 32.83
C GLN A 437 17.21 1.50 34.10
N PRO A 438 18.05 1.17 35.09
CA PRO A 438 17.54 0.67 36.36
C PRO A 438 17.04 1.82 37.24
N LYS A 439 15.78 1.73 37.66
CA LYS A 439 15.22 2.46 38.80
C LYS A 439 16.05 2.15 40.05
N ARG A 440 16.49 3.17 40.77
CA ARG A 440 16.90 3.06 42.19
C ARG A 440 15.88 3.82 43.05
N SER A 441 15.23 3.09 43.95
CA SER A 441 14.43 3.59 45.07
C SER A 441 15.32 3.85 46.30
N PRO A 442 14.82 4.56 47.32
CA PRO A 442 15.66 5.27 48.29
C PRO A 442 15.93 4.46 49.56
N SER A 443 17.09 4.68 50.19
CA SER A 443 17.29 4.37 51.61
C SER A 443 18.34 5.28 52.25
N GLU A 444 17.88 5.88 53.33
CA GLU A 444 18.47 6.70 54.39
C GLU A 444 19.89 6.36 54.87
N ASN A 445 20.66 7.41 55.19
CA ASN A 445 21.27 7.73 56.51
C ASN A 445 22.46 8.69 56.30
N ARG A 446 22.33 9.96 56.71
CA ARG A 446 22.69 10.55 58.02
C ARG A 446 24.19 10.83 58.18
N GLU A 447 24.46 12.11 58.49
CA GLU A 447 25.56 12.64 59.32
C GLU A 447 26.99 12.47 58.74
N SER A 448 27.94 13.39 58.81
CA SER A 448 28.10 14.66 59.52
C SER A 448 29.31 15.45 58.94
N ASP A 449 29.34 16.74 59.26
CA ASP A 449 30.51 17.59 59.50
C ASP A 449 31.20 18.42 58.39
N VAL A 450 31.24 19.71 58.74
CA VAL A 450 32.01 20.90 58.31
C VAL A 450 31.45 21.73 57.15
#